data_AF-A0A7Z8S503-F1
#
_entry.id   AF-A0A7Z8S503-F1
#
_cell.length_a   1.000
_cell.length_b   1.000
_cell.length_c   1.000
_cell.angle_alpha   90.00
_cell.angle_beta   90.00
_cell.angle_gamma   90.00
#
_symmetry.space_group_name_H-M   'P 1'
#
loop_
_entity.id
_entity.type
_entity.pdbx_description
1 polymer ?
#
loop_
_entity_poly.entity_id
_entity_poly.type
_entity_poly.pdbx_seq_one_letter_code
_entity_poly.pdbx_strand_id
1 'polypeptide(L)'
;MNLVMEKSQGKLQNDAHLHEIIEEIKALANPLWISSLSMLQAHNQNFNTKATTFKDITVSDLRDLKVSLRLIYAARNISHASKEELNQRLSILSGKNITSYEEWLLHENRGIICEMIDEFRKNEWVHSNSK
;
A
#
# COMPACT_ATOMS: atom_id res chain seq x y z
N MET A 1 -19.95 -26.81 27.98
CA MET A 1 -20.45 -26.53 26.61
C MET A 1 -20.11 -25.10 26.12
N ASN A 2 -19.96 -24.10 27.01
CA ASN A 2 -19.69 -22.70 26.60
C ASN A 2 -18.28 -22.41 26.06
N LEU A 3 -17.24 -23.04 26.60
CA LEU A 3 -15.85 -22.69 26.28
C LEU A 3 -15.42 -23.04 24.84
N VAL A 4 -16.10 -24.01 24.21
CA VAL A 4 -15.87 -24.40 22.81
C VAL A 4 -16.61 -23.46 21.86
N MET A 5 -17.80 -22.99 22.24
CA MET A 5 -18.58 -22.05 21.42
C MET A 5 -17.93 -20.67 21.35
N GLU A 6 -17.41 -20.16 22.48
CA GLU A 6 -16.69 -18.87 22.51
C GLU A 6 -15.42 -18.87 21.67
N LYS A 7 -14.63 -19.96 21.72
CA LYS A 7 -13.44 -20.13 20.88
C LYS A 7 -13.79 -20.19 19.38
N SER A 8 -14.88 -20.86 19.03
CA SER A 8 -15.36 -20.94 17.65
C SER A 8 -15.87 -19.59 17.14
N GLN A 9 -16.59 -18.81 17.96
CA GLN A 9 -17.05 -17.47 17.60
C GLN A 9 -15.89 -16.48 17.43
N GLY A 10 -14.92 -16.48 18.33
CA GLY A 10 -13.73 -15.63 18.23
C GLY A 10 -12.89 -15.95 16.98
N LYS A 11 -12.78 -17.23 16.62
CA LYS A 11 -12.10 -17.64 15.37
C LYS A 11 -12.84 -17.14 14.13
N LEU A 12 -14.16 -17.31 14.07
CA LEU A 12 -14.97 -16.86 12.92
C LEU A 12 -14.92 -15.33 12.73
N GLN A 13 -14.92 -14.56 13.82
CA GLN A 13 -14.77 -13.10 13.75
C GLN A 13 -13.39 -12.69 13.23
N ASN A 14 -12.33 -13.37 13.67
CA ASN A 14 -10.97 -13.11 13.18
C ASN A 14 -10.84 -13.46 11.69
N ASP A 15 -11.42 -14.57 11.24
CA ASP A 15 -11.40 -14.98 9.83
C ASP A 15 -12.16 -13.99 8.94
N ALA A 16 -13.32 -13.48 9.40
CA ALA A 16 -14.10 -12.46 8.68
C ALA A 16 -13.36 -11.12 8.58
N HIS A 17 -12.77 -10.65 9.68
CA HIS A 17 -11.99 -9.41 9.69
C HIS A 17 -10.70 -9.51 8.84
N LEU A 18 -10.03 -10.67 8.86
CA LEU A 18 -8.90 -10.93 7.96
C LEU A 18 -9.32 -10.87 6.49
N HIS A 19 -10.44 -11.51 6.16
CA HIS A 19 -10.99 -11.50 4.81
C HIS A 19 -11.31 -10.08 4.33
N GLU A 20 -11.96 -9.27 5.16
CA GLU A 20 -12.27 -7.87 4.85
C GLU A 20 -11.02 -7.05 4.52
N ILE A 21 -9.98 -7.12 5.35
CA ILE A 21 -8.72 -6.39 5.10
C ILE A 21 -8.08 -6.81 3.78
N ILE A 22 -8.08 -8.12 3.48
CA ILE A 22 -7.52 -8.65 2.23
C ILE A 22 -8.28 -8.11 1.01
N GLU A 23 -9.60 -8.05 1.07
CA GLU A 23 -10.40 -7.51 -0.04
C GLU A 23 -10.20 -6.01 -0.23
N GLU A 24 -10.07 -5.25 0.86
CA GLU A 24 -9.71 -3.82 0.77
C GLU A 24 -8.33 -3.60 0.15
N ILE A 25 -7.33 -4.42 0.50
CA ILE A 25 -5.99 -4.39 -0.10
C ILE A 25 -6.06 -4.64 -1.60
N LYS A 26 -6.79 -5.68 -2.03
CA LYS A 26 -6.98 -5.98 -3.46
C LYS A 26 -7.68 -4.83 -4.19
N ALA A 27 -8.72 -4.25 -3.58
CA ALA A 27 -9.45 -3.13 -4.16
C ALA A 27 -8.55 -1.89 -4.37
N LEU A 28 -7.61 -1.62 -3.45
CA LEU A 28 -6.63 -0.54 -3.58
C LEU A 28 -5.54 -0.84 -4.62
N ALA A 29 -5.11 -2.10 -4.75
CA ALA A 29 -4.05 -2.51 -5.68
C ALA A 29 -4.51 -2.55 -7.14
N ASN A 30 -5.76 -2.93 -7.40
CA ASN A 30 -6.34 -3.03 -8.74
C ASN A 30 -6.15 -1.78 -9.62
N PRO A 31 -6.52 -0.56 -9.19
CA PRO A 31 -6.33 0.65 -10.00
C PRO A 31 -4.86 1.04 -10.18
N LEU A 32 -3.94 0.43 -9.42
CA LEU A 32 -2.49 0.62 -9.53
C LEU A 32 -1.83 -0.46 -10.42
N TRP A 33 -2.61 -1.44 -10.90
CA TRP A 33 -2.13 -2.62 -11.62
C TRP A 33 -1.08 -3.44 -10.86
N ILE A 34 -1.08 -3.34 -9.53
CA ILE A 34 -0.17 -4.08 -8.66
C ILE A 34 -0.74 -5.48 -8.45
N SER A 35 0.06 -6.49 -8.80
CA SER A 35 -0.36 -7.89 -8.61
C SER A 35 -0.30 -8.33 -7.15
N SER A 36 -1.10 -9.34 -6.79
CA SER A 36 -1.00 -9.97 -5.46
C SER A 36 0.36 -10.59 -5.19
N LEU A 37 1.02 -11.13 -6.23
CA LEU A 37 2.37 -11.66 -6.11
C LEU A 37 3.37 -10.57 -5.73
N SER A 38 3.30 -9.41 -6.39
CA SER A 38 4.17 -8.26 -6.09
C SER A 38 3.96 -7.73 -4.68
N MET A 39 2.70 -7.70 -4.21
CA MET A 39 2.39 -7.35 -2.82
C MET A 39 3.02 -8.31 -1.81
N LEU A 40 2.93 -9.63 -2.08
CA LEU A 40 3.57 -10.65 -1.23
C LEU A 40 5.09 -10.53 -1.25
N GLN A 41 5.69 -10.27 -2.41
CA GLN A 41 7.13 -10.05 -2.55
C GLN A 41 7.60 -8.83 -1.77
N ALA A 42 6.89 -7.70 -1.89
CA ALA A 42 7.21 -6.49 -1.14
C ALA A 42 7.06 -6.69 0.37
N HIS A 43 6.00 -7.38 0.82
CA HIS A 43 5.85 -7.75 2.23
C HIS A 43 7.03 -8.61 2.71
N ASN A 44 7.35 -9.67 1.98
CA ASN A 44 8.45 -10.57 2.32
C ASN A 44 9.79 -9.84 2.42
N GLN A 45 10.03 -8.86 1.54
CA GLN A 45 11.22 -8.03 1.58
C GLN A 45 11.22 -7.08 2.79
N ASN A 46 10.11 -6.38 3.04
CA ASN A 46 10.01 -5.40 4.12
C ASN A 46 10.15 -6.05 5.51
N PHE A 47 9.62 -7.26 5.68
CA PHE A 47 9.55 -7.94 6.98
C PHE A 47 10.52 -9.13 7.10
N ASN A 48 11.31 -9.41 6.06
CA ASN A 48 12.20 -10.59 5.97
C ASN A 48 11.44 -11.91 6.25
N THR A 49 10.29 -12.08 5.59
CA THR A 49 9.39 -13.24 5.73
C THR A 49 9.28 -14.03 4.41
N LYS A 50 8.47 -15.11 4.41
CA LYS A 50 8.24 -15.97 3.24
C LYS A 50 6.75 -16.32 3.08
N ALA A 51 5.89 -15.33 3.20
CA ALA A 51 4.46 -15.48 2.96
C ALA A 51 4.21 -15.89 1.50
N THR A 52 3.34 -16.89 1.32
CA THR A 52 2.90 -17.40 0.01
C THR A 52 1.47 -16.98 -0.32
N THR A 53 0.70 -16.63 0.71
CA THR A 53 -0.65 -16.11 0.62
C THR A 53 -0.84 -14.97 1.63
N PHE A 54 -1.86 -14.13 1.42
CA PHE A 54 -2.21 -13.10 2.41
C PHE A 54 -2.64 -13.67 3.76
N LYS A 55 -3.07 -14.94 3.82
CA LYS A 55 -3.41 -15.61 5.08
C LYS A 55 -2.18 -15.96 5.92
N ASP A 56 -1.00 -15.97 5.31
CA ASP A 56 0.27 -16.20 6.00
C ASP A 56 0.79 -14.92 6.69
N ILE A 57 0.16 -13.77 6.40
CA ILE A 57 0.59 -12.44 6.86
C ILE A 57 -0.18 -12.06 8.13
N THR A 58 0.50 -11.43 9.08
CA THR A 58 -0.16 -10.91 10.29
C THR A 58 -1.13 -9.79 9.94
N VAL A 59 -2.19 -9.62 10.75
CA VAL A 59 -3.13 -8.50 10.58
C VAL A 59 -2.44 -7.14 10.62
N SER A 60 -1.37 -7.00 11.43
CA SER A 60 -0.58 -5.77 11.52
C SER A 60 0.12 -5.48 10.20
N ASP A 61 0.78 -6.47 9.60
CA ASP A 61 1.54 -6.27 8.37
C ASP A 61 0.62 -6.09 7.15
N LEU A 62 -0.57 -6.69 7.16
CA LEU A 62 -1.61 -6.39 6.17
C LEU A 62 -2.08 -4.94 6.27
N ARG A 63 -2.31 -4.43 7.49
CA ARG A 63 -2.67 -3.01 7.69
C ARG A 63 -1.55 -2.09 7.21
N ASP A 64 -0.30 -2.47 7.41
CA ASP A 64 0.83 -1.70 6.92
C ASP A 64 0.92 -1.69 5.39
N LEU A 65 0.78 -2.85 4.74
CA LEU A 65 0.68 -2.96 3.28
C LEU A 65 -0.46 -2.10 2.72
N LYS A 66 -1.62 -2.10 3.38
CA LYS A 66 -2.78 -1.26 3.04
C LYS A 66 -2.42 0.23 3.11
N VAL A 67 -1.60 0.66 4.07
CA VAL A 67 -1.14 2.05 4.16
C VAL A 67 -0.23 2.40 2.98
N SER A 68 0.74 1.55 2.63
CA SER A 68 1.60 1.78 1.46
C SER A 68 0.78 1.92 0.17
N LEU A 69 -0.21 1.05 -0.05
CA LEU A 69 -1.11 1.15 -1.20
C LEU A 69 -1.90 2.46 -1.22
N ARG A 70 -2.41 2.90 -0.06
CA ARG A 70 -3.12 4.20 0.06
C ARG A 70 -2.23 5.39 -0.29
N LEU A 71 -0.95 5.34 0.08
CA LEU A 71 0.01 6.39 -0.26
C LEU A 71 0.26 6.44 -1.76
N ILE A 72 0.52 5.29 -2.40
CA ILE A 72 0.71 5.23 -3.87
C ILE A 72 -0.55 5.74 -4.59
N TYR A 73 -1.73 5.30 -4.15
CA TYR A 73 -3.00 5.75 -4.69
C TYR A 73 -3.22 7.26 -4.55
N ALA A 74 -2.88 7.82 -3.38
CA ALA A 74 -2.96 9.26 -3.14
C ALA A 74 -1.98 10.04 -4.03
N ALA A 75 -0.72 9.61 -4.12
CA ALA A 75 0.27 10.24 -4.98
C ALA A 75 -0.18 10.26 -6.45
N ARG A 76 -0.68 9.13 -6.96
CA ARG A 76 -1.21 9.02 -8.32
C ARG A 76 -2.40 9.95 -8.58
N ASN A 77 -3.32 10.06 -7.63
CA ASN A 77 -4.55 10.82 -7.85
C ASN A 77 -4.36 12.34 -7.73
N ILE A 78 -3.42 12.80 -6.90
CA ILE A 78 -3.18 14.23 -6.67
C ILE A 78 -2.20 14.81 -7.70
N SER A 79 -1.24 14.02 -8.21
CA SER A 79 -0.17 14.57 -9.06
C SER A 79 -0.62 14.98 -10.46
N HIS A 80 -1.74 14.42 -10.97
CA HIS A 80 -2.15 14.46 -12.37
C HIS A 80 -1.09 13.97 -13.38
N ALA A 81 0.03 13.41 -12.91
CA ALA A 81 1.15 12.98 -13.74
C ALA A 81 0.99 11.52 -14.19
N SER A 82 1.69 11.16 -15.27
CA SER A 82 1.79 9.77 -15.73
C SER A 82 2.53 8.89 -14.71
N LYS A 83 2.37 7.57 -14.83
CA LYS A 83 3.08 6.60 -14.00
C LYS A 83 4.60 6.75 -14.19
N GLU A 84 5.03 7.00 -15.42
CA GLU A 84 6.43 7.15 -15.81
C GLU A 84 7.05 8.37 -15.14
N GLU A 85 6.38 9.53 -15.16
CA GLU A 85 6.84 10.74 -14.49
C GLU A 85 6.91 10.56 -12.97
N LEU A 86 5.92 9.89 -12.37
CA LEU A 86 5.91 9.57 -10.96
C LEU A 86 7.09 8.66 -10.58
N ASN A 87 7.32 7.60 -11.35
CA ASN A 87 8.43 6.67 -11.14
C ASN A 87 9.78 7.35 -11.30
N GLN A 88 9.93 8.21 -12.31
CA GLN A 88 11.14 9.01 -12.51
C GLN A 88 11.38 9.94 -11.32
N ARG A 89 10.33 10.57 -10.80
CA ARG A 89 10.43 11.45 -9.64
C ARG A 89 10.86 10.69 -8.39
N LEU A 90 10.22 9.56 -8.10
CA LEU A 90 10.63 8.72 -6.97
C LEU A 90 12.07 8.20 -7.15
N SER A 91 12.47 7.87 -8.39
CA SER A 91 13.84 7.47 -8.70
C SER A 91 14.86 8.54 -8.33
N ILE A 92 14.60 9.79 -8.72
CA ILE A 92 15.46 10.93 -8.42
C ILE A 92 15.58 11.13 -6.91
N LEU A 93 14.46 11.10 -6.19
CA LEU A 93 14.44 11.36 -4.75
C LEU A 93 15.04 10.22 -3.92
N SER A 94 14.86 8.97 -4.34
CA SER A 94 15.38 7.79 -3.64
C SER A 94 16.82 7.43 -4.03
N GLY A 95 17.33 7.95 -5.14
CA GLY A 95 18.61 7.54 -5.72
C GLY A 95 18.60 6.13 -6.32
N LYS A 96 17.41 5.56 -6.58
CA LYS A 96 17.23 4.21 -7.12
C LYS A 96 16.57 4.25 -8.49
N ASN A 97 16.78 3.21 -9.30
CA ASN A 97 16.12 3.09 -10.58
C ASN A 97 14.73 2.47 -10.40
N ILE A 98 13.75 3.29 -10.05
CA ILE A 98 12.36 2.87 -9.84
C ILE A 98 11.63 2.89 -11.19
N THR A 99 11.05 1.75 -11.56
CA THR A 99 10.39 1.58 -12.86
C THR A 99 8.92 1.18 -12.75
N SER A 100 8.44 0.89 -11.53
CA SER A 100 7.14 0.27 -11.29
C SER A 100 6.53 0.70 -9.94
N TYR A 101 5.21 0.58 -9.78
CA TYR A 101 4.56 0.92 -8.49
C TYR A 101 4.77 -0.16 -7.43
N GLU A 102 5.12 -1.36 -7.86
CA GLU A 102 5.50 -2.49 -7.02
C GLU A 102 6.70 -2.14 -6.14
N GLU A 103 7.68 -1.43 -6.68
CA GLU A 103 8.85 -0.95 -5.94
C GLU A 103 8.50 0.14 -4.92
N TRP A 104 7.38 0.86 -5.11
CA TRP A 104 6.92 1.86 -4.14
C TRP A 104 6.40 1.23 -2.84
N LEU A 105 6.05 -0.06 -2.86
CA LEU A 105 5.57 -0.78 -1.67
C LEU A 105 6.67 -1.00 -0.62
N LEU A 106 7.94 -0.80 -0.99
CA LEU A 106 9.06 -0.94 -0.07
C LEU A 106 9.07 0.17 0.98
N HIS A 107 9.28 -0.20 2.25
CA HIS A 107 9.19 0.73 3.39
C HIS A 107 10.15 1.91 3.29
N GLU A 108 11.33 1.67 2.73
CA GLU A 108 12.34 2.69 2.46
C GLU A 108 11.84 3.83 1.56
N ASN A 109 10.86 3.58 0.69
CA ASN A 109 10.30 4.60 -0.20
C ASN A 109 9.16 5.39 0.45
N ARG A 110 8.62 4.92 1.59
CA ARG A 110 7.40 5.47 2.20
C ARG A 110 7.53 6.93 2.60
N GLY A 111 8.66 7.31 3.20
CA GLY A 111 8.92 8.70 3.61
C GLY A 111 8.92 9.64 2.40
N ILE A 112 9.58 9.23 1.33
CA ILE A 112 9.70 10.01 0.09
C ILE A 112 8.32 10.17 -0.58
N ILE A 113 7.50 9.12 -0.60
CA ILE A 113 6.14 9.20 -1.15
C ILE A 113 5.28 10.20 -0.36
N CYS A 114 5.40 10.23 0.97
CA CYS A 114 4.72 11.24 1.79
C CYS A 114 5.16 12.67 1.42
N GLU A 115 6.46 12.90 1.25
CA GLU A 115 6.99 14.20 0.84
C GLU A 115 6.47 14.61 -0.54
N MET A 116 6.43 13.68 -1.50
CA MET A 116 5.85 13.92 -2.83
C MET A 116 4.38 14.32 -2.74
N ILE A 117 3.57 13.63 -1.92
CA ILE A 117 2.15 13.96 -1.72
C ILE A 117 1.98 15.36 -1.14
N ASP A 118 2.77 15.72 -0.14
CA ASP A 118 2.69 17.05 0.49
C ASP A 118 3.09 18.15 -0.49
N GLU A 119 4.04 17.89 -1.38
CA GLU A 119 4.39 18.82 -2.46
C GLU A 119 3.27 18.97 -3.49
N PHE A 120 2.67 17.86 -3.95
CA PHE A 120 1.57 17.90 -4.90
C PHE A 120 0.39 18.72 -4.36
N ARG A 121 0.03 18.53 -3.08
CA ARG A 121 -1.04 19.29 -2.41
C ARG A 121 -0.75 20.78 -2.34
N LYS A 122 0.50 21.18 -2.09
CA LYS A 122 0.89 22.60 -2.07
C LYS A 122 0.70 23.22 -3.46
N ASN A 123 1.07 22.50 -4.51
CA ASN A 123 0.95 22.98 -5.88
C ASN A 123 -0.52 23.08 -6.35
N GLU A 124 -1.39 22.14 -5.96
CA GLU A 124 -2.85 22.25 -6.19
C GLU A 124 -3.45 23.50 -5.51
N TRP A 125 -3.03 23.79 -4.26
CA TRP A 125 -3.51 24.97 -3.52
C TRP A 125 -3.08 26.29 -4.16
N VAL A 126 -1.86 26.36 -4.72
CA VAL A 126 -1.38 27.55 -5.43
C VAL A 126 -2.23 27.83 -6.68
N HIS A 127 -2.67 26.80 -7.41
CA HIS A 127 -3.50 26.98 -8.61
C HIS A 127 -4.96 27.32 -8.28
N SER A 128 -5.43 26.99 -7.07
CA SER A 128 -6.80 27.25 -6.61
C SER A 128 -7.03 28.71 -6.16
N ASN A 129 -5.98 29.40 -5.72
CA ASN A 129 -6.03 30.76 -5.17
C ASN A 129 -5.79 31.88 -6.20
N SER A 130 -5.66 31.56 -7.49
CA SER A 130 -5.48 32.55 -8.58
C SER A 130 -6.77 32.88 -9.35
N LYS A 131 -7.93 32.91 -8.66
CA LYS A 131 -9.20 33.39 -9.26
C LYS A 131 -9.48 34.85 -8.93
#